data_AF-A0A2P2JLQ4-F1
#
_entry.id   AF-A0A2P2JLQ4-F1
#
_cell.length_a   1.000
_cell.length_b   1.000
_cell.length_c   1.000
_cell.angle_alpha   90.00
_cell.angle_beta   90.00
_cell.angle_gamma   90.00
#
_symmetry.space_group_name_H-M   'P 1'
#
loop_
_entity.id
_entity.type
_entity.pdbx_description
1 polymer ?
#
loop_
_entity_poly.entity_id
_entity_poly.type
_entity_poly.pdbx_seq_one_letter_code
_entity_poly.pdbx_strand_id
1 'polypeptide(L)'
;MQSNYKAWCSGFAPLAVGGDMDSVAVQEFSRTLFNMRPDVALSVAQTIYQSDMRQILHMVTVPCHIVQSMKDLAVPVVVSEYLHQNLGGESIVEVMSSEGHLPQLSSPAVVIPVLLRHIRHDIAV
;
A
#
# COMPACT_ATOMS: atom_id res chain seq x y z
N MET A 1 0.34 19.97 -1.11
CA MET A 1 0.02 19.51 -2.47
C MET A 1 -0.49 20.64 -3.35
N GLN A 2 -1.63 21.26 -3.02
CA GLN A 2 -2.26 22.32 -3.83
C GLN A 2 -1.42 23.61 -3.94
N SER A 3 -0.79 24.05 -2.84
CA SER A 3 0.02 25.29 -2.81
C SER A 3 1.43 25.11 -3.35
N ASN A 4 2.07 23.97 -3.07
CA ASN A 4 3.40 23.62 -3.56
C ASN A 4 3.52 22.11 -3.73
N TYR A 5 3.40 21.65 -4.97
CA TYR A 5 3.45 20.22 -5.30
C TYR A 5 4.84 19.62 -5.07
N LYS A 6 5.89 20.36 -5.44
CA LYS A 6 7.28 19.90 -5.31
C LYS A 6 7.66 19.68 -3.86
N ALA A 7 7.40 20.65 -2.99
CA ALA A 7 7.67 20.52 -1.57
C ALA A 7 6.86 19.38 -0.93
N TRP A 8 5.61 19.21 -1.36
CA TRP A 8 4.78 18.09 -0.90
C TRP A 8 5.36 16.74 -1.32
N CYS A 9 5.82 16.57 -2.57
CA CYS A 9 6.44 15.32 -3.02
C CYS A 9 7.68 14.98 -2.18
N SER A 10 8.57 15.95 -1.96
CA SER A 10 9.79 15.76 -1.17
C SER A 10 9.51 15.39 0.29
N GLY A 11 8.43 15.90 0.89
CA GLY A 11 8.05 15.54 2.25
C GLY A 11 7.26 14.23 2.34
N PHE A 12 6.38 13.96 1.37
CA PHE A 12 5.48 12.81 1.38
C PHE A 12 6.19 11.50 1.03
N ALA A 13 7.14 11.53 0.08
CA ALA A 13 7.82 10.34 -0.38
C ALA A 13 8.49 9.50 0.73
N PRO A 14 9.33 10.06 1.62
CA PRO A 14 9.93 9.27 2.70
C PRO A 14 8.90 8.76 3.72
N LEU A 15 7.84 9.53 3.98
CA LEU A 15 6.77 9.12 4.89
C LEU A 15 5.99 7.91 4.35
N ALA A 16 5.73 7.87 3.05
CA ALA A 16 5.00 6.77 2.43
C ALA A 16 5.88 5.52 2.26
N VAL A 17 7.12 5.68 1.79
CA VAL A 17 8.00 4.54 1.49
C VAL A 17 8.56 3.87 2.74
N GLY A 18 8.74 4.62 3.84
CA GLY A 18 9.42 4.13 5.05
C GLY A 18 10.93 3.96 4.81
N GLY A 19 11.74 4.76 5.50
CA GLY A 19 13.20 4.73 5.40
C GLY A 19 13.84 6.09 5.08
N ASP A 20 15.16 6.08 4.86
CA ASP A 20 15.93 7.30 4.67
C ASP A 20 15.68 7.94 3.31
N MET A 21 15.79 9.28 3.27
CA MET A 21 15.57 10.08 2.06
C MET A 21 16.52 9.70 0.91
N ASP A 22 17.72 9.23 1.24
CA ASP A 22 18.73 8.81 0.27
C ASP A 22 18.52 7.38 -0.27
N SER A 23 17.54 6.65 0.24
CA SER A 23 17.24 5.30 -0.25
C SER A 23 16.75 5.33 -1.70
N VAL A 24 17.17 4.33 -2.49
CA VAL A 24 16.75 4.19 -3.89
C VAL A 24 15.22 4.13 -4.01
N ALA A 25 14.54 3.50 -3.06
CA ALA A 25 13.08 3.42 -3.05
C ALA A 25 12.41 4.79 -2.89
N VAL A 26 12.91 5.66 -1.99
CA VAL A 26 12.40 7.02 -1.82
C VAL A 26 12.69 7.88 -3.04
N GLN A 27 13.89 7.75 -3.63
CA GLN A 27 14.25 8.47 -4.86
C GLN A 27 13.35 8.05 -6.03
N GLU A 28 13.12 6.74 -6.23
CA GLU A 28 12.25 6.25 -7.28
C GLU A 28 10.79 6.66 -7.08
N PHE A 29 10.27 6.61 -5.86
CA PHE A 29 8.92 7.09 -5.57
C PHE A 29 8.80 8.61 -5.77
N SER A 30 9.80 9.39 -5.36
CA SER A 30 9.85 10.83 -5.62
C SER A 30 9.85 11.12 -7.13
N ARG A 31 10.64 10.38 -7.90
CA ARG A 31 10.71 10.49 -9.37
C ARG A 31 9.35 10.25 -10.02
N THR A 32 8.58 9.25 -9.57
CA THR A 32 7.24 8.98 -10.13
C THR A 32 6.22 10.03 -9.75
N LEU A 33 6.25 10.55 -8.51
CA LEU A 33 5.44 11.69 -8.10
C LEU A 33 5.73 12.92 -8.99
N PHE A 34 7.01 13.24 -9.24
CA PHE A 34 7.38 14.36 -10.11
C PHE A 34 6.92 14.23 -11.57
N ASN A 35 6.65 13.00 -12.03
CA ASN A 35 6.12 12.76 -13.37
C ASN A 35 4.60 12.93 -13.47
N MET A 36 3.89 13.13 -12.34
CA MET A 36 2.46 13.41 -12.36
C MET A 36 2.20 14.91 -12.52
N ARG A 37 1.18 15.26 -13.31
CA ARG A 37 0.69 16.64 -13.38
C ARG A 37 0.05 17.00 -12.02
N PRO A 38 0.40 18.16 -11.40
CA PRO A 38 -0.04 18.48 -10.04
C PRO A 38 -1.55 18.48 -9.80
N ASP A 39 -2.34 18.94 -10.79
CA ASP A 39 -3.80 18.95 -10.76
C ASP A 39 -4.39 17.53 -10.78
N VAL A 40 -3.82 16.64 -11.60
CA VAL A 40 -4.22 15.23 -11.66
C VAL A 40 -3.89 14.53 -10.36
N ALA A 41 -2.67 14.74 -9.84
CA ALA A 41 -2.26 14.17 -8.56
C ALA A 41 -3.20 14.62 -7.43
N LEU A 42 -3.57 15.91 -7.40
CA LEU A 42 -4.50 16.45 -6.39
C LEU A 42 -5.89 15.81 -6.49
N SER A 43 -6.45 15.70 -7.69
CA SER A 43 -7.77 15.09 -7.90
C SER A 43 -7.79 13.60 -7.49
N VAL A 44 -6.73 12.86 -7.84
CA VAL A 44 -6.58 11.46 -7.42
C VAL A 44 -6.43 11.35 -5.91
N ALA A 45 -5.60 12.19 -5.28
CA ALA A 45 -5.44 12.19 -3.83
C ALA A 45 -6.76 12.47 -3.11
N GLN A 46 -7.53 13.48 -3.55
CA GLN A 46 -8.86 13.76 -3.00
C GLN A 46 -9.79 12.55 -3.14
N THR A 47 -9.78 11.90 -4.30
CA THR A 47 -10.59 10.69 -4.53
C THR A 47 -10.18 9.58 -3.56
N ILE A 48 -8.88 9.30 -3.39
CA ILE A 48 -8.38 8.28 -2.46
C ILE A 48 -8.81 8.59 -1.02
N TYR A 49 -8.55 9.82 -0.54
CA TYR A 49 -8.81 10.19 0.86
C TYR A 49 -10.29 10.40 1.20
N GLN A 50 -11.15 10.61 0.20
CA GLN A 50 -12.60 10.81 0.41
C GLN A 50 -13.43 9.57 0.06
N SER A 51 -12.80 8.49 -0.42
CA SER A 51 -13.49 7.24 -0.73
C SER A 51 -13.68 6.38 0.52
N ASP A 52 -14.86 5.77 0.63
CA ASP A 52 -15.15 4.73 1.62
C ASP A 52 -15.68 3.49 0.91
N MET A 53 -14.87 2.43 0.89
CA MET A 53 -15.17 1.17 0.21
C MET A 53 -15.57 0.06 1.19
N ARG A 54 -15.78 0.37 2.47
CA ARG A 54 -16.10 -0.64 3.50
C ARG A 54 -17.43 -1.34 3.23
N GLN A 55 -18.41 -0.60 2.73
CA GLN A 55 -19.76 -1.11 2.48
C GLN A 55 -19.83 -2.16 1.37
N ILE A 56 -18.81 -2.27 0.52
CA ILE A 56 -18.79 -3.21 -0.61
C ILE A 56 -17.92 -4.44 -0.37
N LEU A 57 -17.20 -4.53 0.76
CA LEU A 57 -16.27 -5.64 1.04
C LEU A 57 -16.98 -7.00 1.02
N HIS A 58 -18.18 -7.09 1.60
CA HIS A 58 -18.97 -8.31 1.66
C HIS A 58 -19.41 -8.81 0.27
N MET A 59 -19.35 -7.96 -0.76
CA MET A 59 -19.69 -8.35 -2.13
C MET A 59 -18.54 -9.07 -2.84
N VAL A 60 -17.32 -9.01 -2.29
CA VAL A 60 -16.14 -9.67 -2.86
C VAL A 60 -16.13 -11.14 -2.44
N THR A 61 -16.44 -12.03 -3.38
CA THR A 61 -16.57 -13.48 -3.14
C THR A 61 -15.43 -14.32 -3.68
N VAL A 62 -14.50 -13.71 -4.43
CA VAL A 62 -13.29 -14.39 -4.90
C VAL A 62 -12.27 -14.54 -3.75
N PRO A 63 -11.40 -15.57 -3.77
CA PRO A 63 -10.35 -15.74 -2.78
C PRO A 63 -9.44 -14.51 -2.70
N CYS A 64 -9.17 -14.02 -1.49
CA CYS A 64 -8.39 -12.80 -1.25
C CYS A 64 -7.15 -13.07 -0.37
N HIS A 65 -5.98 -12.76 -0.91
CA HIS A 65 -4.71 -12.83 -0.17
C HIS A 65 -4.34 -11.42 0.30
N ILE A 66 -4.39 -11.18 1.60
CA ILE A 66 -4.17 -9.88 2.23
C ILE A 66 -2.75 -9.84 2.77
N VAL A 67 -1.87 -9.09 2.10
CA VAL A 67 -0.46 -8.98 2.46
C VAL A 67 -0.14 -7.52 2.81
N GLN A 68 0.44 -7.27 3.98
CA GLN A 68 0.83 -5.92 4.39
C GLN A 68 2.13 -5.87 5.18
N SER A 69 2.76 -4.69 5.19
CA SER A 69 3.87 -4.38 6.12
C SER A 69 3.36 -4.31 7.57
N MET A 70 4.22 -4.70 8.51
CA MET A 70 3.97 -4.54 9.95
C MET A 70 4.00 -3.06 10.38
N LYS A 71 4.86 -2.25 9.75
CA LYS A 71 5.00 -0.82 10.03
C LYS A 71 4.64 0.00 8.80
N ASP A 72 3.37 0.32 8.63
CA ASP A 72 2.89 1.18 7.55
C ASP A 72 2.13 2.37 8.16
N LEU A 73 2.59 3.58 7.85
CA LEU A 73 1.97 4.83 8.33
C LEU A 73 0.53 4.99 7.82
N ALA A 74 0.24 4.49 6.61
CA ALA A 74 -1.07 4.59 5.98
C ALA A 74 -2.00 3.44 6.34
N VAL A 75 -1.46 2.27 6.69
CA VAL A 75 -2.23 1.04 6.88
C VAL A 75 -1.88 0.36 8.21
N PRO A 76 -2.54 0.72 9.31
CA PRO A 76 -2.39 0.03 10.59
C PRO A 76 -2.68 -1.47 10.46
N VAL A 77 -1.98 -2.33 11.23
CA VAL A 77 -2.11 -3.81 11.14
C VAL A 77 -3.56 -4.30 11.25
N VAL A 78 -4.37 -3.66 12.10
CA VAL A 78 -5.79 -3.98 12.27
C VAL A 78 -6.61 -3.87 10.97
N VAL A 79 -6.12 -3.15 9.95
CA VAL A 79 -6.80 -3.05 8.66
C VAL A 79 -6.82 -4.41 7.95
N SER A 80 -5.74 -5.19 7.99
CA SER A 80 -5.74 -6.54 7.40
C SER A 80 -6.75 -7.47 8.08
N GLU A 81 -6.84 -7.42 9.40
CA GLU A 81 -7.84 -8.16 10.18
C GLU A 81 -9.26 -7.70 9.82
N TYR A 82 -9.48 -6.39 9.70
CA TYR A 82 -10.77 -5.83 9.29
C TYR A 82 -11.17 -6.34 7.90
N LEU A 83 -10.26 -6.32 6.93
CA LEU A 83 -10.54 -6.85 5.60
C LEU A 83 -10.88 -8.35 5.65
N HIS A 84 -10.07 -9.15 6.34
CA HIS A 84 -10.29 -10.59 6.49
C HIS A 84 -11.67 -10.92 7.07
N GLN A 85 -12.15 -10.12 8.03
CA GLN A 85 -13.45 -10.32 8.68
C GLN A 85 -14.67 -9.84 7.85
N ASN A 86 -14.46 -8.93 6.89
CA ASN A 86 -15.55 -8.26 6.18
C ASN A 86 -15.67 -8.62 4.70
N LEU A 87 -14.73 -9.40 4.15
CA LEU A 87 -14.83 -9.96 2.81
C LEU A 87 -15.87 -11.08 2.75
N GLY A 88 -16.55 -11.22 1.62
CA GLY A 88 -17.63 -12.21 1.42
C GLY A 88 -17.15 -13.61 0.99
N GLY A 89 -15.86 -13.76 0.70
CA GLY A 89 -15.23 -15.03 0.31
C GLY A 89 -14.04 -15.39 1.19
N GLU A 90 -13.40 -16.51 0.87
CA GLU A 90 -12.20 -16.99 1.56
C GLU A 90 -11.10 -15.94 1.53
N SER A 91 -10.41 -15.76 2.65
CA SER A 91 -9.26 -14.86 2.71
C SER A 91 -8.19 -15.34 3.69
N ILE A 92 -6.95 -14.94 3.42
CA ILE A 92 -5.80 -15.22 4.28
C ILE A 92 -4.99 -13.95 4.49
N VAL A 93 -4.40 -13.78 5.67
CA VAL A 93 -3.59 -12.62 6.03
C VAL A 93 -2.14 -13.05 6.26
N GLU A 94 -1.18 -12.34 5.64
CA GLU A 94 0.25 -12.43 5.97
C GLU A 94 0.80 -11.02 6.26
N VAL A 95 1.11 -10.75 7.53
CA VAL A 95 1.75 -9.50 7.97
C VAL A 95 3.26 -9.69 7.95
N MET A 96 3.95 -8.95 7.09
CA MET A 96 5.38 -9.09 6.86
C MET A 96 6.19 -8.22 7.82
N SER A 97 7.36 -8.71 8.25
CA SER A 97 8.34 -7.91 8.99
C SER A 97 9.06 -6.92 8.05
N SER A 98 8.30 -5.97 7.52
CA SER A 98 8.73 -4.88 6.62
C SER A 98 8.14 -3.55 7.08
N GLU A 99 8.74 -2.47 6.58
CA GLU A 99 8.34 -1.09 6.85
C GLU A 99 7.95 -0.37 5.55
N GLY A 100 6.99 0.53 5.69
CA GLY A 100 6.51 1.39 4.62
C GLY A 100 5.40 0.79 3.77
N HIS A 101 4.81 1.68 2.97
CA HIS A 101 3.65 1.40 2.13
C HIS A 101 4.01 0.80 0.76
N LEU A 102 5.28 0.82 0.39
CA LEU A 102 5.80 0.27 -0.87
C LEU A 102 6.87 -0.81 -0.63
N PRO A 103 6.60 -1.85 0.19
CA PRO A 103 7.64 -2.78 0.63
C PRO A 103 8.12 -3.71 -0.50
N GLN A 104 7.37 -3.86 -1.59
CA GLN A 104 7.83 -4.51 -2.82
C GLN A 104 8.98 -3.76 -3.51
N LEU A 105 9.13 -2.46 -3.23
CA LEU A 105 10.22 -1.62 -3.74
C LEU A 105 11.32 -1.42 -2.68
N SER A 106 10.95 -1.12 -1.43
CA SER A 106 11.91 -0.82 -0.36
C SER A 106 12.51 -2.07 0.31
N SER A 107 11.76 -3.17 0.37
CA SER A 107 12.16 -4.43 1.03
C SER A 107 11.90 -5.67 0.16
N PRO A 108 12.33 -5.70 -1.12
CA PRO A 108 11.98 -6.77 -2.06
C PRO A 108 12.47 -8.16 -1.62
N ALA A 109 13.61 -8.23 -0.91
CA ALA A 109 14.12 -9.50 -0.38
C ALA A 109 13.16 -10.18 0.61
N VAL A 110 12.35 -9.39 1.32
CA VAL A 110 11.31 -9.89 2.24
C VAL A 110 10.00 -10.13 1.49
N VAL A 111 9.57 -9.18 0.66
CA VAL A 111 8.21 -9.18 0.09
C VAL A 111 8.06 -10.07 -1.13
N ILE A 112 9.06 -10.16 -2.01
CA ILE A 112 8.94 -10.93 -3.24
C ILE A 112 8.70 -12.42 -2.98
N PRO A 113 9.40 -13.09 -2.05
CA PRO A 113 9.09 -14.48 -1.71
C PRO A 113 7.66 -14.67 -1.19
N VAL A 114 7.15 -13.73 -0.38
CA VAL A 114 5.78 -13.77 0.17
C VAL A 114 4.74 -13.63 -0.95
N LEU A 115 4.89 -12.62 -1.82
CA LEU A 115 4.01 -12.43 -2.97
C LEU A 115 4.00 -13.65 -3.89
N LEU A 116 5.17 -14.22 -4.20
CA LEU A 116 5.26 -15.42 -5.03
C LEU A 116 4.56 -16.63 -4.39
N ARG A 117 4.60 -16.75 -3.06
CA ARG A 117 3.90 -17.81 -2.32
C ARG A 117 2.39 -17.68 -2.52
N HIS A 118 1.83 -16.49 -2.28
CA HIS A 118 0.38 -16.26 -2.39
C HIS A 118 -0.13 -16.25 -3.84
N ILE A 119 0.71 -15.91 -4.82
CA ILE A 119 0.33 -15.99 -6.24
C ILE A 119 0.30 -17.45 -6.74
N ARG A 120 1.19 -18.30 -6.22
CA ARG A 120 1.38 -19.67 -6.73
C ARG A 120 0.54 -20.73 -6.03
N HIS A 121 -0.06 -20.40 -4.89
CA HIS A 121 -0.80 -21.36 -4.07
C HIS A 121 -2.17 -20.79 -3.73
N ASP A 122 -3.21 -21.61 -3.92
CA ASP A 122 -4.56 -21.30 -3.47
C ASP A 122 -4.63 -21.26 -1.94
N ILE A 123 -5.68 -20.64 -1.40
CA ILE A 123 -5.99 -20.70 0.04
C ILE A 123 -6.37 -22.14 0.38
N ALA A 124 -5.57 -22.79 1.22
CA ALA A 124 -5.89 -24.12 1.72
C ALA A 124 -7.07 -24.02 2.70
N VAL A 125 -8.15 -24.73 2.38
CA VAL A 125 -9.35 -24.89 3.23
C VAL A 125 -9.11 -25.96 4.29
#